data_AF-A0A6M3XLS0-F1
#
_entry.id   AF-A0A6M3XLS0-F1
#
_cell.length_a   1.000
_cell.length_b   1.000
_cell.length_c   1.000
_cell.angle_alpha   90.00
_cell.angle_beta   90.00
_cell.angle_gamma   90.00
#
_symmetry.space_group_name_H-M   'P 1'
#
loop_
_entity.id
_entity.type
_entity.pdbx_description
1 polymer ?
#
loop_
_entity_poly.entity_id
_entity_poly.type
_entity_poly.pdbx_seq_one_letter_code
_entity_poly.pdbx_strand_id
1 'polypeptide(L)' 'TLRKPKAGDLRGLTLQDVLQSDVAALIKLLPRISSPALTEHEASELEADDLAEIGGTVFGFFMTPAQKAVIKQLTG' A
#
# COMPACT_ATOMS: atom_id res chain seq x y z
N THR A 1 4.17 8.25 -8.20
CA THR A 1 4.92 7.05 -7.76
C THR A 1 4.69 6.81 -6.28
N LEU A 2 4.90 5.57 -5.78
CA LEU A 2 4.76 5.22 -4.36
C LEU A 2 6.11 4.85 -3.73
N ARG A 3 6.43 5.39 -2.55
CA ARG A 3 7.60 4.99 -1.76
C ARG A 3 7.21 4.01 -0.66
N LYS A 4 8.16 3.19 -0.22
CA LYS A 4 7.97 2.35 0.98
C LYS A 4 7.69 3.23 2.21
N PRO A 5 6.64 2.94 3.01
CA PRO A 5 6.34 3.70 4.22
C PRO A 5 7.45 3.54 5.27
N LYS A 6 7.73 4.63 5.99
CA LYS A 6 8.52 4.65 7.23
C LYS A 6 7.57 4.53 8.42
N ALA A 7 8.09 4.19 9.60
CA ALA A 7 7.28 4.02 10.82
C ALA A 7 6.38 5.24 11.13
N GLY A 8 6.88 6.46 10.96
CA GLY A 8 6.09 7.69 11.19
C GLY A 8 4.91 7.87 10.23
N ASP A 9 4.98 7.31 9.02
CA ASP A 9 3.89 7.35 8.04
C ASP A 9 2.70 6.48 8.48
N LEU A 10 2.94 5.50 9.36
CA LEU A 10 1.92 4.57 9.86
C LEU A 10 1.19 5.10 11.10
N ARG A 11 1.51 6.31 11.57
CA ARG A 11 0.87 6.88 12.77
C ARG A 11 -0.65 6.91 12.63
N GLY A 12 -1.35 6.47 13.67
CA GLY A 12 -2.82 6.41 13.69
C GLY A 12 -3.44 5.32 12.79
N LEU A 13 -2.62 4.40 12.26
CA LEU A 13 -3.07 3.17 11.59
C LEU A 13 -2.60 1.98 12.41
N THR A 14 -3.33 0.86 12.35
CA THR A 14 -2.78 -0.40 12.84
C THR A 14 -1.89 -1.01 11.76
N LEU A 15 -0.81 -1.69 12.17
CA LEU A 15 0.06 -2.38 11.21
C LEU A 15 -0.69 -3.50 10.48
N GLN A 16 -1.65 -4.13 11.16
CA GLN A 16 -2.47 -5.20 10.60
C GLN A 16 -3.32 -4.72 9.42
N ASP A 17 -3.97 -3.56 9.55
CA ASP A 17 -4.82 -3.00 8.48
C ASP A 17 -3.98 -2.65 7.24
N VAL A 18 -2.77 -2.11 7.45
CA VAL A 18 -1.86 -1.81 6.33
C VAL A 18 -1.34 -3.08 5.66
N LEU A 19 -1.04 -4.11 6.44
CA LEU A 19 -0.60 -5.41 5.91
C LEU A 19 -1.70 -6.15 5.16
N GLN A 20 -2.96 -5.96 5.54
CA GLN A 20 -4.11 -6.51 4.83
C GLN A 20 -4.59 -5.61 3.69
N SER A 21 -3.92 -4.48 3.47
CA SER A 21 -4.30 -3.49 2.47
C SER A 21 -5.75 -3.06 2.62
N ASP A 22 -6.20 -2.84 3.87
CA ASP A 22 -7.53 -2.32 4.18
C ASP A 22 -7.76 -0.98 3.48
N VAL A 23 -8.93 -0.82 2.87
CA VAL A 23 -9.27 0.35 2.04
C VAL A 23 -9.15 1.66 2.83
N ALA A 24 -9.67 1.72 4.05
CA ALA A 24 -9.62 2.93 4.86
C ALA A 24 -8.19 3.24 5.32
N ALA A 25 -7.38 2.21 5.59
CA ALA A 25 -5.96 2.38 5.89
C ALA A 25 -5.17 2.89 4.68
N LEU A 26 -5.43 2.35 3.48
CA LEU A 26 -4.80 2.79 2.23
C LEU A 26 -5.12 4.25 1.91
N ILE A 27 -6.39 4.65 1.98
CA ILE A 27 -6.81 6.05 1.72
C ILE A 27 -6.06 7.03 2.64
N LYS A 28 -5.88 6.68 3.92
CA LYS A 28 -5.13 7.51 4.89
C LYS A 28 -3.61 7.49 4.67
N LEU A 29 -3.08 6.39 4.14
CA LEU A 29 -1.64 6.20 3.96
C LEU A 29 -1.13 6.83 2.65
N LEU A 30 -1.91 6.74 1.58
CA LEU A 30 -1.52 7.16 0.24
C LEU A 30 -1.00 8.60 0.16
N PRO A 31 -1.64 9.60 0.80
CA PRO A 31 -1.11 10.97 0.86
C PRO A 31 0.32 11.09 1.42
N ARG A 32 0.71 10.15 2.28
CA ARG A 32 2.00 10.18 2.99
C ARG A 32 3.13 9.58 2.16
N ILE A 33 2.81 8.70 1.21
CA ILE A 33 3.79 7.90 0.47
C ILE A 33 3.75 8.09 -1.05
N SER A 34 2.84 8.90 -1.57
CA SER A 34 2.74 9.24 -3.00
C SER A 34 3.56 10.48 -3.38
N SER A 35 3.99 10.53 -4.64
CA SER A 35 4.61 11.71 -5.26
C SER A 35 4.12 11.87 -6.71
N PRO A 36 3.45 12.99 -7.07
CA PRO A 36 2.99 14.05 -6.15
C PRO A 36 2.07 13.50 -5.06
N ALA A 37 2.03 14.17 -3.91
CA ALA A 37 1.22 13.73 -2.77
C ALA A 37 -0.26 13.83 -3.12
N LEU A 38 -0.96 12.69 -3.06
CA LEU A 38 -2.41 12.64 -3.16
C LEU A 38 -3.05 13.24 -1.90
N THR A 39 -4.26 13.73 -2.03
CA THR A 39 -5.17 14.02 -0.91
C THR A 39 -5.97 12.77 -0.55
N GLU A 40 -6.56 12.73 0.65
CA GLU A 40 -7.45 11.61 1.02
C GLU A 40 -8.68 11.55 0.10
N HIS A 41 -9.16 12.70 -0.39
CA HIS A 41 -10.25 12.78 -1.36
C HIS A 41 -9.86 12.17 -2.71
N GLU A 42 -8.70 12.54 -3.26
CA GLU A 42 -8.23 11.92 -4.51
C GLU A 42 -8.01 10.41 -4.35
N ALA A 43 -7.55 9.96 -3.19
CA ALA A 43 -7.40 8.54 -2.90
C ALA A 43 -8.74 7.81 -2.75
N SER A 44 -9.80 8.47 -2.26
CA SER A 44 -11.14 7.86 -2.14
C SER A 44 -11.88 7.76 -3.47
N GLU A 45 -11.51 8.58 -4.44
CA GLU A 45 -12.08 8.58 -5.80
C GLU A 45 -11.31 7.69 -6.78
N LEU A 46 -10.33 6.91 -6.30
CA LEU A 46 -9.64 5.92 -7.13
C LEU A 46 -10.62 4.83 -7.56
N GLU A 47 -10.47 4.40 -8.81
CA GLU A 47 -11.19 3.23 -9.32
C GLU A 47 -10.77 1.97 -8.53
N ALA A 48 -11.68 0.99 -8.46
CA ALA A 48 -11.50 -0.16 -7.58
C ALA A 48 -10.29 -1.04 -7.97
N ASP A 49 -10.00 -1.13 -9.26
CA ASP A 49 -8.84 -1.84 -9.81
C ASP A 49 -7.53 -1.11 -9.52
N ASP A 50 -7.50 0.21 -9.68
CA ASP A 50 -6.35 1.05 -9.30
C ASP A 50 -6.02 0.90 -7.81
N LEU A 51 -7.04 0.96 -6.95
CA LEU A 51 -6.86 0.79 -5.51
C LEU A 51 -6.37 -0.63 -5.17
N ALA A 52 -6.86 -1.65 -5.87
CA ALA A 52 -6.41 -3.03 -5.70
C ALA A 52 -4.93 -3.21 -6.10
N GLU A 53 -4.49 -2.61 -7.21
CA GLU A 53 -3.09 -2.63 -7.63
C GLU A 53 -2.18 -1.92 -6.62
N ILE A 54 -2.61 -0.76 -6.13
CA ILE A 54 -1.93 -0.01 -5.07
C ILE A 54 -1.84 -0.86 -3.80
N GLY A 55 -2.93 -1.52 -3.40
CA GLY A 55 -2.97 -2.43 -2.27
C GLY A 55 -1.96 -3.58 -2.40
N GLY A 56 -1.83 -4.16 -3.59
CA GLY A 56 -0.81 -5.17 -3.88
C GLY A 56 0.62 -4.63 -3.76
N THR A 57 0.86 -3.40 -4.24
CA THR A 57 2.14 -2.72 -4.12
C THR A 57 2.52 -2.45 -2.66
N VAL A 58 1.57 -1.93 -1.87
CA VAL A 58 1.75 -1.66 -0.44
C VAL A 58 2.07 -2.95 0.30
N PHE A 59 1.29 -4.02 0.09
CA PHE A 59 1.57 -5.34 0.64
C PHE A 59 2.98 -5.83 0.29
N GLY A 60 3.37 -5.66 -0.98
CA GLY A 60 4.70 -6.01 -1.50
C GLY A 60 5.87 -5.29 -0.81
N PHE A 61 5.65 -4.14 -0.15
CA PHE A 61 6.69 -3.47 0.64
C PHE A 61 7.03 -4.20 1.95
N PHE A 62 6.09 -4.98 2.49
CA PHE A 62 6.25 -5.71 3.74
C PHE A 62 6.70 -7.16 3.56
N MET A 63 6.62 -7.67 2.33
CA MET A 63 7.09 -9.02 2.03
C MET A 63 8.61 -9.17 2.21
N THR A 64 9.01 -10.29 2.80
CA THR A 64 10.41 -10.70 2.90
C THR A 64 10.95 -11.15 1.53
N PRO A 65 12.28 -11.18 1.33
CA PRO A 65 12.87 -11.70 0.10
C PRO A 65 12.41 -13.14 -0.23
N ALA A 66 12.25 -13.99 0.79
CA ALA A 66 11.75 -15.35 0.63
C ALA A 66 10.30 -15.37 0.12
N GLN A 67 9.41 -14.57 0.71
CA GLN A 67 8.01 -14.50 0.27
C GLN A 67 7.90 -13.99 -1.18
N LYS A 68 8.74 -13.01 -1.57
CA LYS A 68 8.79 -12.51 -2.96
C LYS A 68 9.29 -13.58 -3.94
N ALA A 69 10.27 -14.38 -3.54
CA ALA A 69 10.77 -15.48 -4.36
C ALA A 69 9.70 -16.54 -4.62
N VAL A 70 8.86 -16.86 -3.61
CA VAL A 70 7.73 -17.78 -3.77
C VAL A 70 6.71 -17.25 -4.78
N ILE A 71 6.31 -15.97 -4.68
CA ILE A 71 5.37 -15.39 -5.67
C ILE A 71 5.97 -15.45 -7.08
N LYS A 72 7.25 -15.07 -7.24
CA LYS A 72 7.92 -15.12 -8.54
C LYS A 72 7.96 -16.53 -9.16
N GLN A 73 8.02 -17.59 -8.35
CA GLN A 73 7.98 -18.98 -8.82
C GLN A 73 6.58 -19.44 -9.22
N LEU A 74 5.52 -18.86 -8.64
CA LEU A 74 4.13 -19.21 -8.94
C LEU A 74 3.58 -18.46 -10.15
N THR A 75 4.09 -17.26 -10.43
CA THR A 75 3.64 -16.39 -11.53
C THR A 75 4.63 -16.35 -12.71
N GLY A 76 5.66 -17.20 -12.68
CA GLY A 76 6.74 -17.28 -13.67
C GLY A 76 6.63 -18.52 -14.56
#